data_AF-A0A1E3XBS8-F1
#
_entry.id   AF-A0A1E3XBS8-F1
#
_cell.length_a   1.000
_cell.length_b   1.000
_cell.length_c   1.000
_cell.angle_alpha   90.00
_cell.angle_beta   90.00
_cell.angle_gamma   90.00
#
_symmetry.space_group_name_H-M   'P 1'
#
loop_
_entity.id
_entity.type
_entity.pdbx_description
1 polymer ?
#
loop_
_entity_poly.entity_id
_entity_poly.type
_entity_poly.pdbx_seq_one_letter_code
_entity_poly.pdbx_strand_id
1 'polypeptide(L)' 'MINYVAINRDILIDNTKVGCDLYLKTYVNGSPKYVLFCRGDELFSSERRKELIEQNKKKTFC' A
#
# COMPACT_ATOMS: atom_id res chain seq x y z
N MET A 1 10.88 -13.60 -10.68
CA MET A 1 11.06 -12.19 -10.29
C MET A 1 9.67 -11.64 -9.97
N ILE A 2 9.42 -11.16 -8.76
CA ILE A 2 8.13 -10.54 -8.42
C ILE A 2 8.21 -9.08 -8.89
N ASN A 3 7.29 -8.70 -9.76
CA ASN A 3 7.18 -7.33 -10.28
C ASN A 3 6.07 -6.61 -9.53
N TYR A 4 6.36 -5.41 -9.05
CA TYR A 4 5.41 -4.55 -8.34
C TYR A 4 5.10 -3.33 -9.21
N VAL A 5 3.83 -2.94 -9.25
CA VAL A 5 3.31 -1.73 -9.89
C VAL A 5 3.01 -0.70 -8.80
N ALA A 6 3.54 0.50 -8.98
CA ALA A 6 3.30 1.59 -8.07
C ALA A 6 1.88 2.17 -8.26
N ILE A 7 1.15 2.31 -7.17
CA ILE A 7 -0.20 2.87 -7.10
C ILE A 7 -0.11 4.16 -6.30
N ASN A 8 -0.66 5.25 -6.82
CA ASN A 8 -0.74 6.51 -6.07
C ASN A 8 -1.76 6.35 -4.93
N ARG A 9 -1.41 6.79 -3.71
CA ARG A 9 -2.32 6.72 -2.56
C ARG A 9 -3.67 7.36 -2.86
N ASP A 10 -3.69 8.45 -3.62
CA ASP A 10 -4.89 9.25 -3.85
C ASP A 10 -5.97 8.53 -4.67
N ILE A 11 -5.62 7.43 -5.37
CA ILE A 11 -6.61 6.59 -6.08
C ILE A 11 -7.20 5.47 -5.21
N LEU A 12 -6.69 5.27 -3.98
CA LEU A 12 -7.25 4.29 -3.04
C LEU A 12 -8.50 4.86 -2.39
N ILE A 13 -9.68 4.33 -2.71
CA ILE A 13 -10.94 4.84 -2.18
C ILE A 13 -11.28 4.13 -0.86
N ASP A 14 -11.64 4.89 0.16
CA ASP A 14 -12.00 4.35 1.47
C ASP A 14 -13.25 3.46 1.37
N ASN A 15 -13.34 2.47 2.26
CA ASN A 15 -14.43 1.49 2.32
C ASN A 15 -14.65 0.73 1.00
N THR A 16 -13.63 0.65 0.16
CA THR A 16 -13.64 -0.11 -1.09
C THR A 16 -12.77 -1.36 -0.93
N LYS A 17 -13.25 -2.50 -1.42
CA LYS A 17 -12.42 -3.72 -1.48
C LYS A 17 -11.28 -3.47 -2.46
N VAL A 18 -10.06 -3.71 -2.02
CA VAL A 18 -8.93 -3.76 -2.94
C VAL A 18 -9.03 -5.07 -3.73
N GLY A 19 -8.58 -5.08 -4.99
CA GLY A 19 -8.54 -6.28 -5.82
C GLY A 19 -7.16 -6.95 -5.87
N CYS A 20 -6.21 -6.45 -5.08
CA CYS A 20 -4.84 -6.92 -5.01
C CYS A 20 -4.24 -6.59 -3.63
N ASP A 21 -3.22 -7.35 -3.23
CA ASP A 21 -2.47 -7.04 -2.00
C ASP A 21 -1.72 -5.72 -2.16
N LEU A 22 -1.99 -4.77 -1.27
CA LEU A 22 -1.22 -3.53 -1.18
C LEU A 22 0.00 -3.74 -0.29
N TYR A 23 1.15 -3.30 -0.78
CA TYR A 23 2.42 -3.31 -0.08
C TYR A 23 2.96 -1.89 0.14
N LEU A 24 3.68 -1.71 1.24
CA LEU A 24 4.50 -0.53 1.50
C LEU A 24 5.95 -0.79 1.16
N LYS A 25 6.54 0.09 0.36
CA LYS A 25 7.99 0.08 0.12
C LYS A 25 8.72 0.66 1.34
N THR A 26 9.66 -0.12 1.84
CA THR A 26 10.66 0.29 2.83
C THR A 26 12.05 -0.05 2.31
N TYR A 27 13.09 0.45 2.96
CA TYR A 27 14.48 0.13 2.64
C TYR A 27 15.15 -0.50 3.85
N VAL A 28 15.72 -1.68 3.65
CA VAL A 28 16.52 -2.38 4.67
C VAL A 28 17.91 -2.56 4.08
N ASN A 29 18.93 -1.97 4.72
CA ASN A 29 20.31 -1.96 4.24
C ASN A 29 20.42 -1.50 2.77
N GLY A 30 19.71 -0.43 2.40
CA GLY A 30 19.68 0.13 1.04
C GLY A 30 18.88 -0.68 0.01
N SER A 31 18.43 -1.88 0.34
CA SER A 31 17.63 -2.73 -0.55
C SER A 31 16.13 -2.49 -0.34
N PRO A 32 15.32 -2.37 -1.41
CA PRO A 32 13.89 -2.21 -1.27
C PRO A 32 13.26 -3.50 -0.74
N LYS A 33 12.37 -3.36 0.25
CA LYS A 33 11.49 -4.41 0.76
C LYS A 33 10.05 -3.94 0.66
N TYR A 34 9.14 -4.88 0.42
CA TYR A 34 7.71 -4.64 0.26
C TYR A 34 6.99 -5.36 1.39
N VAL A 35 6.38 -4.59 2.29
CA VAL A 35 5.71 -5.10 3.48
C VAL A 35 4.20 -5.10 3.21
N LEU A 36 3.54 -6.22 3.43
CA LEU A 36 2.09 -6.33 3.26
C LEU A 36 1.38 -5.34 4.18
N PHE A 37 0.43 -4.60 3.61
CA PHE A 37 -0.32 -3.54 4.29
C PHE A 37 -1.82 -3.79 4.29
N CYS A 38 -2.37 -4.25 3.16
CA CYS A 38 -3.79 -4.56 2.98
C CYS A 38 -3.90 -5.76 2.03
N ARG A 39 -4.68 -6.79 2.39
CA ARG A 39 -4.88 -7.95 1.49
C ARG A 39 -5.89 -7.66 0.40
N GLY A 40 -5.76 -8.33 -0.75
CA GLY A 40 -6.54 -8.16 -1.99
C GLY A 40 -8.02 -8.53 -1.94
N ASP A 41 -8.57 -8.78 -0.77
CA ASP A 41 -9.98 -9.04 -0.51
C ASP A 41 -10.51 -8.25 0.70
N GLU A 42 -9.63 -7.48 1.36
CA GLU A 42 -9.96 -6.63 2.49
C GLU A 42 -10.50 -5.26 2.05
N LEU A 43 -11.28 -4.64 2.92
CA LEU A 43 -11.67 -3.24 2.76
C LEU A 43 -10.48 -2.33 3.08
N PHE A 44 -10.20 -1.40 2.17
CA PHE A 44 -9.30 -0.30 2.44
C PHE A 44 -9.98 0.70 3.38
N SER A 45 -9.67 0.63 4.67
CA SER A 45 -10.33 1.43 5.71
C SER A 45 -9.80 2.87 5.76
N SER A 46 -10.61 3.77 6.31
CA SER A 46 -10.21 5.15 6.62
C SER A 46 -9.01 5.21 7.57
N GLU A 47 -8.87 4.26 8.50
CA GLU A 47 -7.73 4.18 9.41
C GLU A 47 -6.44 3.85 8.66
N ARG A 48 -6.48 2.94 7.68
CA ARG A 48 -5.35 2.67 6.80
C ARG A 48 -4.97 3.90 5.97
N ARG A 49 -5.96 4.65 5.47
CA ARG A 49 -5.67 5.93 4.78
C ARG A 49 -4.96 6.93 5.69
N LYS A 50 -5.40 7.09 6.95
CA LYS A 50 -4.74 7.96 7.93
C LYS A 50 -3.30 7.51 8.16
N GLU A 51 -3.06 6.22 8.35
CA GLU A 51 -1.72 5.66 8.52
C GLU A 51 -0.79 6.00 7.33
N LEU A 52 -1.28 5.90 6.09
CA LEU A 52 -0.51 6.30 4.90
C LEU A 52 -0.18 7.79 4.90
N ILE A 53 -1.10 8.65 5.36
CA ILE A 53 -0.90 10.10 5.44
C ILE A 53 0.14 10.42 6.52
N GLU A 54 0.00 9.85 7.71
CA GLU A 54 0.91 10.06 8.84
C GLU A 54 2.34 9.60 8.53
N GLN A 55 2.49 8.50 7.81
CA GLN A 55 3.79 8.00 7.35
C GLN A 55 4.32 8.70 6.07
N ASN A 56 3.60 9.73 5.57
CA ASN A 56 3.90 10.45 4.33
C ASN A 56 4.12 9.52 3.11
N LYS A 57 3.38 8.40 3.07
CA LYS A 57 3.42 7.42 1.99
C LYS A 57 2.54 7.91 0.84
N LYS A 58 3.19 8.36 -0.23
CA LYS A 58 2.50 8.80 -1.47
C LYS A 58 2.11 7.63 -2.38
N LYS A 59 2.74 6.47 -2.21
CA LYS A 59 2.58 5.30 -3.08
C LYS A 59 2.47 4.02 -2.27
N THR A 60 1.57 3.15 -2.72
CA THR A 60 1.50 1.74 -2.38
C THR A 60 1.89 0.92 -3.61
N PHE A 61 1.99 -0.40 -3.46
CA PHE A 61 2.40 -1.29 -4.53
C PHE A 61 1.50 -2.52 -4.58
N CYS A 62 1.01 -2.87 -5.77
CA CYS A 62 0.56 -4.22 -6.14
C CYS A 62 1.55 -4.67 -7.21
#